data_AF-A0A5P8WEN1-F1
#
_entry.id   AF-A0A5P8WEN1-F1
#
_cell.length_a   1.000
_cell.length_b   1.000
_cell.length_c   1.000
_cell.angle_alpha   90.00
_cell.angle_beta   90.00
_cell.angle_gamma   90.00
#
_symmetry.space_group_name_H-M   'P 1'
#
loop_
_entity.id
_entity.type
_entity.pdbx_description
1 polymer ?
#
loop_
_entity_poly.entity_id
_entity_poly.type
_entity_poly.pdbx_seq_one_letter_code
_entity_poly.pdbx_strand_id
1 'polypeptide(L)'
;MAVQNRIKKFIEEKGISRYKFWQDTKLGRDTAYRLCNDPNYIPTGSVLDKICTTYRVQPGEFLLWLPDDEPSFEAMADSPIFETEEVRDINKHSRNQSTDQIGRVVLPFERKSA
;
A
#
# COMPACT_ATOMS: atom_id res chain seq x y z
N MET A 1 -13.67 14.88 18.20
CA MET A 1 -13.55 14.35 16.84
C MET A 1 -12.30 14.97 16.28
N ALA A 2 -11.25 14.20 16.03
CA ALA A 2 -9.96 14.75 15.63
C ALA A 2 -9.54 14.21 14.26
N VAL A 3 -9.17 15.13 13.37
CA VAL A 3 -8.39 14.75 12.18
C VAL A 3 -6.99 14.40 12.65
N GLN A 4 -6.48 13.28 12.19
CA GLN A 4 -5.14 12.81 12.47
C GLN A 4 -4.34 12.62 11.18
N ASN A 5 -3.05 12.83 11.30
CA ASN A 5 -2.02 12.54 10.32
C ASN A 5 -1.59 11.07 10.45
N ARG A 6 -1.56 10.35 9.31
CA ARG A 6 -1.13 8.95 9.17
C ARG A 6 0.16 8.76 8.36
N ILE A 7 1.01 9.79 8.24
CA ILE A 7 2.30 9.75 7.54
C ILE A 7 3.19 8.64 8.07
N LYS A 8 3.21 8.41 9.39
CA LYS A 8 3.98 7.31 10.00
C LYS A 8 3.57 5.95 9.40
N LYS A 9 2.27 5.68 9.34
CA LYS A 9 1.74 4.43 8.77
C LYS A 9 2.07 4.33 7.28
N PHE A 10 1.90 5.43 6.54
CA PHE A 10 2.23 5.49 5.12
C PHE A 10 3.70 5.16 4.82
N ILE A 11 4.66 5.69 5.59
CA ILE A 11 6.08 5.39 5.37
C ILE A 11 6.41 3.95 5.75
N GLU A 12 5.76 3.40 6.78
CA GLU A 12 5.92 2.01 7.23
C GLU A 12 5.40 1.03 6.16
N GLU A 13 4.23 1.30 5.59
CA GLU A 13 3.65 0.52 4.47
C GLU A 13 4.55 0.53 3.23
N LYS A 14 5.26 1.63 2.97
CA LYS A 14 6.24 1.73 1.88
C LYS A 14 7.62 1.16 2.22
N GLY A 15 7.87 0.73 3.45
CA GLY A 15 9.19 0.28 3.91
C GLY A 15 10.25 1.39 3.94
N ILE A 16 9.83 2.65 4.10
CA ILE A 16 10.70 3.83 4.11
C ILE A 16 11.01 4.22 5.55
N SER A 17 12.30 4.41 5.85
CA SER A 17 12.71 4.95 7.16
C SER A 17 12.35 6.43 7.29
N ARG A 18 12.07 6.90 8.52
CA ARG A 18 11.81 8.33 8.80
C ARG A 18 12.94 9.24 8.28
N TYR A 19 14.18 8.76 8.37
CA TYR A 19 15.35 9.47 7.85
C TYR A 19 15.28 9.64 6.33
N LYS A 20 14.95 8.56 5.61
CA LYS A 20 14.78 8.61 4.16
C LYS A 20 13.59 9.50 3.76
N PHE A 21 12.48 9.43 4.49
CA PHE A 21 11.34 10.33 4.30
C PHE A 21 11.74 11.81 4.41
N TRP A 22 12.52 12.17 5.43
CA TRP A 22 13.04 13.52 5.58
C TRP A 22 13.92 13.95 4.39
N GLN A 23 14.82 13.08 3.95
CA GLN A 23 15.71 13.34 2.80
C GLN A 23 14.93 13.50 1.49
N ASP A 24 13.99 12.60 1.21
CA ASP A 24 13.22 12.57 -0.03
C ASP A 24 12.28 13.78 -0.15
N THR A 25 11.65 14.20 0.94
CA THR A 25 10.66 15.30 0.96
C THR A 25 11.29 16.69 1.06
N LYS A 26 12.59 16.78 1.38
CA LYS A 26 13.32 18.05 1.58
C LYS A 26 12.61 19.00 2.55
N LEU A 27 11.96 18.42 3.57
CA LEU A 27 11.33 19.18 4.65
C LEU A 27 12.36 19.61 5.69
N GLY A 28 12.00 20.59 6.50
CA GLY A 28 12.75 20.89 7.72
C GLY A 28 12.82 19.64 8.59
N ARG A 29 13.99 19.36 9.18
CA ARG A 29 14.21 18.16 10.00
C ARG A 29 13.16 18.05 11.10
N ASP A 30 12.96 19.12 11.85
CA ASP A 30 11.98 19.14 12.95
C ASP A 30 10.57 18.80 12.44
N THR A 31 10.12 19.43 11.36
CA THR A 31 8.82 19.16 10.73
C THR A 31 8.67 17.71 10.29
N ALA A 32 9.68 17.13 9.62
CA ALA A 32 9.62 15.75 9.14
C ALA A 32 9.50 14.75 10.28
N TYR A 33 10.25 14.95 11.36
CA TYR A 33 10.18 14.09 12.53
C TYR A 33 8.87 14.31 13.31
N ARG A 34 8.38 15.54 13.42
CA ARG A 34 7.10 15.86 14.06
C ARG A 34 5.93 15.18 13.33
N LEU A 35 5.92 15.20 12.00
CA LEU A 35 4.92 14.49 11.20
C LEU A 35 4.91 12.97 11.41
N CYS A 36 6.04 12.38 11.79
CA CYS A 36 6.12 10.95 12.06
C CYS A 36 5.81 10.59 13.51
N ASN A 37 6.04 11.51 14.44
CA ASN A 37 5.93 11.25 15.88
C ASN A 37 4.58 11.68 16.45
N ASP A 38 3.96 12.72 15.89
CA ASP A 38 2.72 13.32 16.39
C ASP A 38 1.58 13.15 15.37
N PRO A 39 0.64 12.22 15.61
CA PRO A 39 -0.52 12.04 14.74
C PRO A 39 -1.50 13.22 14.80
N ASN A 40 -1.45 14.08 15.83
CA ASN A 40 -2.31 15.25 15.93
C ASN A 40 -1.73 16.46 15.18
N TYR A 41 -0.48 16.37 14.72
CA TYR A 41 0.15 17.43 13.95
C TYR A 41 -0.29 17.39 12.49
N ILE A 42 -1.16 18.32 12.11
CA ILE A 42 -1.66 18.46 10.74
C ILE A 42 -0.69 19.30 9.89
N PRO A 43 -0.14 18.76 8.80
CA PRO A 43 0.75 19.50 7.91
C PRO A 43 0.02 20.67 7.23
N THR A 44 0.72 21.80 7.07
CA THR A 44 0.27 22.91 6.21
C THR A 44 0.22 22.48 4.74
N GLY A 45 -0.59 23.17 3.92
CA GLY A 45 -0.71 22.88 2.48
C GLY A 45 0.64 22.82 1.72
N SER A 46 1.60 23.68 2.06
CA SER A 46 2.94 23.66 1.44
C SER A 46 3.76 22.42 1.78
N VAL A 47 3.54 21.84 2.96
CA VAL A 47 4.19 20.60 3.39
C VAL A 47 3.53 19.40 2.70
N LEU A 48 2.20 19.38 2.66
CA LEU A 48 1.44 18.37 1.92
C LEU A 48 1.82 18.35 0.44
N ASP A 49 1.92 19.51 -0.21
CA ASP A 49 2.28 19.61 -1.63
C ASP A 49 3.65 18.98 -1.92
N LYS A 50 4.65 19.22 -1.07
CA LYS A 50 5.97 18.57 -1.19
C LYS A 50 5.87 17.07 -1.07
N ILE A 51 5.14 16.56 -0.08
CA ILE A 51 4.99 15.12 0.14
C ILE A 51 4.23 14.47 -1.04
N CYS A 52 3.16 15.10 -1.50
CA CYS A 52 2.35 14.66 -2.66
C CYS A 52 3.20 14.66 -3.94
N THR A 53 4.03 15.68 -4.15
CA THR A 53 4.92 15.78 -5.31
C THR A 53 6.02 14.71 -5.28
N THR A 54 6.64 14.46 -4.12
CA THR A 54 7.70 13.47 -3.95
C THR A 54 7.17 12.05 -4.15
N TYR A 55 6.05 11.70 -3.53
CA TYR A 55 5.54 10.32 -3.53
C TYR A 55 4.43 10.05 -4.55
N ARG A 56 4.00 11.08 -5.30
CA ARG A 56 2.92 11.04 -6.30
C ARG A 56 1.63 10.44 -5.76
N VAL A 57 1.22 10.89 -4.59
CA VAL A 57 0.01 10.46 -3.90
C VAL A 57 -0.88 11.65 -3.54
N GLN A 58 -2.17 11.37 -3.33
CA GLN A 58 -3.16 12.38 -2.99
C GLN A 58 -3.10 12.74 -1.49
N PRO A 59 -3.44 13.98 -1.10
CA PRO A 59 -3.39 14.41 0.30
C PRO A 59 -4.33 13.63 1.22
N GLY A 60 -5.43 13.09 0.68
CA GLY A 60 -6.35 12.21 1.41
C GLY A 60 -5.69 10.92 1.94
N GLU A 61 -4.54 10.51 1.39
CA GLU A 61 -3.78 9.36 1.88
C GLU A 61 -3.07 9.62 3.22
N PHE A 62 -2.93 10.88 3.62
CA PHE A 62 -2.21 11.26 4.84
C PHE A 62 -3.10 11.68 5.99
N LEU A 63 -4.38 11.95 5.72
CA LEU A 63 -5.32 12.46 6.70
C LEU A 63 -6.41 11.42 6.95
N LEU A 64 -6.71 11.20 8.23
CA LEU A 64 -7.78 10.32 8.68
C LEU A 64 -8.64 11.08 9.68
N TRP A 65 -9.95 11.00 9.53
CA TRP A 65 -10.88 11.50 10.54
C TRP A 65 -11.26 10.36 11.48
N LEU A 66 -11.08 10.56 12.78
CA LEU A 66 -11.48 9.60 13.81
C LEU A 66 -12.58 10.18 14.71
N PRO A 67 -13.71 9.48 14.90
CA PRO A 67 -14.68 9.81 15.93
C PRO A 67 -14.06 9.55 17.33
N ASP A 68 -14.51 10.28 18.35
CA ASP A 68 -13.98 10.10 19.72
C ASP A 68 -14.47 8.79 20.38
N ASP A 69 -15.48 8.16 19.79
CA ASP A 69 -16.28 7.08 20.39
C ASP A 69 -15.94 5.68 19.87
N GLU A 70 -14.74 5.44 19.32
CA GLU A 70 -14.31 4.06 19.01
C GLU A 70 -13.57 3.48 20.22
N PRO A 71 -14.23 2.67 21.08
CA PRO A 71 -13.52 1.88 22.07
C PRO A 71 -12.55 0.97 21.34
N SER A 72 -11.32 0.90 21.83
CA SER A 72 -10.32 -0.04 21.34
C SER A 72 -10.95 -1.44 21.20
N PHE A 73 -10.91 -1.98 19.99
CA PHE A 73 -11.37 -3.34 19.65
C PHE A 73 -10.70 -4.44 20.51
N GLU A 74 -9.68 -4.08 21.30
CA GLU A 74 -9.09 -4.90 22.37
C GLU A 74 -10.11 -5.34 23.44
N ALA A 75 -11.25 -4.65 23.57
CA ALA A 75 -12.33 -5.04 24.47
C ALA A 75 -13.35 -6.05 23.86
N MET A 76 -13.23 -6.40 22.58
CA MET A 76 -14.18 -7.30 21.89
C MET A 76 -13.68 -8.75 21.71
N ALA A 77 -12.53 -9.11 22.28
CA ALA A 77 -11.96 -10.46 22.19
C ALA A 77 -12.53 -11.47 23.22
N ASP A 78 -13.80 -11.35 23.60
CA ASP A 78 -14.51 -12.38 24.38
C ASP A 78 -15.84 -12.76 23.71
N SER A 79 -15.77 -13.19 22.46
CA SER A 79 -16.86 -13.93 21.82
C SER A 79 -16.29 -15.11 21.02
N PRO A 80 -16.83 -16.32 21.21
CA PRO A 80 -16.18 -17.57 20.83
C PRO A 80 -16.21 -17.82 19.33
N ILE A 81 -15.09 -18.34 18.84
CA ILE A 81 -14.88 -18.89 17.49
C ILE A 81 -15.61 -20.24 17.41
N PHE A 82 -16.61 -20.41 16.55
CA PHE A 82 -17.18 -21.69 16.06
C PHE A 82 -17.96 -21.34 14.77
N GLU A 83 -17.82 -21.93 13.57
CA GLU A 83 -17.18 -23.16 13.09
C GLU A 83 -16.65 -22.95 11.66
N THR A 84 -15.48 -23.53 11.39
CA THR A 84 -15.09 -24.00 10.06
C THR A 84 -15.97 -25.17 9.66
N GLU A 85 -16.81 -25.03 8.63
CA GLU A 85 -17.28 -26.18 7.85
C GLU A 85 -16.53 -26.27 6.52
N GLU A 86 -15.60 -27.22 6.49
CA GLU A 86 -14.93 -27.78 5.33
C GLU A 86 -15.80 -28.94 4.81
N VAL A 87 -16.44 -28.83 3.63
CA VAL A 87 -16.89 -30.05 2.90
C VAL A 87 -16.78 -29.90 1.37
N ARG A 88 -15.60 -30.29 0.89
CA ARG A 88 -15.29 -31.25 -0.20
C ARG A 88 -16.27 -31.56 -1.34
N ASP A 89 -15.65 -31.54 -2.55
CA ASP A 89 -15.89 -32.32 -3.79
C ASP A 89 -17.28 -32.19 -4.43
N ILE A 90 -17.48 -32.08 -5.75
CA ILE A 90 -17.32 -33.03 -6.87
C ILE A 90 -17.60 -32.16 -8.15
N ASN A 91 -17.08 -32.32 -9.36
CA ASN A 91 -16.98 -33.51 -10.20
C ASN A 91 -16.24 -33.17 -11.51
N LYS A 92 -15.76 -34.23 -12.15
CA LYS A 92 -14.86 -34.36 -13.29
C LYS A 92 -15.53 -34.11 -14.66
N HIS A 93 -14.65 -34.10 -15.67
CA HIS A 93 -14.86 -34.43 -17.09
C HIS A 93 -15.31 -33.31 -18.06
N SER A 94 -14.35 -32.81 -18.84
CA SER A 94 -14.40 -33.08 -20.29
C SER A 94 -13.00 -33.14 -20.89
N ARG A 95 -12.58 -34.35 -21.27
CA ARG A 95 -11.63 -34.58 -22.38
C ARG A 95 -12.30 -34.14 -23.68
N ASN A 96 -11.48 -33.71 -24.64
CA ASN A 96 -11.47 -34.02 -26.09
C ASN A 96 -10.27 -33.23 -26.66
N GLN A 97 -9.10 -33.84 -26.92
CA GLN A 97 -8.63 -34.34 -28.25
C GLN A 97 -8.94 -33.33 -29.37
N SER A 98 -7.98 -32.75 -30.11
CA SER A 98 -7.02 -33.38 -31.04
C SER A 98 -6.05 -32.30 -31.58
N THR A 99 -4.71 -32.44 -31.52
CA THR A 99 -3.75 -32.98 -32.53
C THR A 99 -3.52 -32.14 -33.80
N ASP A 100 -2.22 -31.92 -34.09
CA ASP A 100 -1.60 -31.53 -35.38
C ASP A 100 -1.85 -30.07 -35.87
N GLN A 101 -0.94 -29.29 -36.45
CA GLN A 101 0.40 -29.49 -37.01
C GLN A 101 0.99 -28.10 -37.38
N ILE A 102 2.33 -28.00 -37.32
CA ILE A 102 3.22 -27.24 -38.22
C ILE A 102 3.11 -25.69 -38.25
N GLY A 103 4.22 -25.05 -37.86
CA GLY A 103 4.48 -23.65 -38.16
C GLY A 103 5.83 -23.16 -37.67
N ARG A 104 6.92 -23.78 -38.13
CA ARG A 104 8.26 -23.16 -38.12
C ARG A 104 8.18 -21.76 -38.72
N VAL A 105 8.68 -20.74 -38.04
CA VAL A 105 9.61 -19.78 -38.66
C VAL A 105 10.66 -19.37 -37.64
N VAL A 106 11.90 -19.70 -37.96
CA VAL A 106 13.14 -19.29 -37.32
C VAL A 106 13.52 -17.91 -37.88
N LEU A 107 13.97 -17.02 -36.97
CA LEU A 107 14.67 -15.73 -37.19
C LEU A 107 15.82 -15.90 -38.21
N PRO A 108 16.32 -14.87 -38.94
CA PRO A 108 17.24 -13.86 -38.36
C PRO A 108 17.13 -12.49 -39.05
N PHE A 109 17.78 -11.42 -38.58
CA PHE A 109 19.00 -10.84 -39.14
C PHE A 109 19.10 -9.42 -38.52
N GLU A 110 20.21 -8.77 -38.25
CA GLU A 110 21.62 -9.08 -38.01
C GLU A 110 22.23 -7.72 -37.62
N ARG A 111 23.25 -7.73 -36.76
CA ARG A 111 24.07 -6.55 -36.49
C ARG A 111 24.98 -6.28 -37.71
N LYS A 112 25.25 -5.00 -38.01
CA LYS A 112 26.58 -4.40 -38.32
C LYS A 112 26.36 -2.97 -38.84
N SER A 113 26.87 -1.94 -38.17
CA SER A 113 28.25 -1.38 -38.18
C SER A 113 28.44 -0.30 -39.25
N ALA A 114 28.73 0.92 -38.79
CA ALA A 114 29.81 1.79 -39.26
C ALA A 114 30.05 2.87 -38.20
#